data_AF-A0A955GRE8-F1
#
_entry.id   AF-A0A955GRE8-F1
#
_cell.length_a   1.000
_cell.length_b   1.000
_cell.length_c   1.000
_cell.angle_alpha   90.00
_cell.angle_beta   90.00
_cell.angle_gamma   90.00
#
_symmetry.space_group_name_H-M   'P 1'
#
loop_
_entity.id
_entity.type
_entity.pdbx_description
1 polymer ?
#
loop_
_entity_poly.entity_id
_entity_poly.type
_entity_poly.pdbx_seq_one_letter_code
_entity_poly.pdbx_strand_id
1 'polypeptide(L)'
;LKDLDQEGIVRVGAEVRENDILVGKITPKGETELTPEERLLRSIFAEKARDVKDTSMRVTPGNEGRVIGVKVFSRDKGHQLESGIIKKIIVEVAQVRNISVGDKLAGRHGNKGVISTILPEEEMPFMPDGTPVDVILTPLGVPSRMNLGQILEMHLGMAANSLGYQAITPLFGG
;
A
#
# COMPACT_ATOMS: atom_id res chain seq x y z
N LEU A 1 4.09 19.88 14.97
CA LEU A 1 4.15 18.41 14.81
C LEU A 1 2.90 17.86 15.48
N LYS A 2 1.82 17.63 14.71
CA LYS A 2 0.48 17.38 15.28
C LYS A 2 0.28 15.93 15.74
N ASP A 3 0.93 14.99 15.05
CA ASP A 3 0.71 13.55 15.25
C ASP A 3 1.90 12.81 15.88
N LEU A 4 2.95 13.53 16.27
CA LEU A 4 4.10 12.97 17.00
C LEU A 4 3.88 13.09 18.51
N ASP A 5 4.25 12.05 19.24
CA ASP A 5 4.30 12.06 20.70
C ASP A 5 5.54 12.79 21.25
N GLN A 6 5.71 12.77 22.58
CA GLN A 6 6.83 13.43 23.26
C GLN A 6 8.20 12.80 22.93
N GLU A 7 8.23 11.52 22.52
CA GLU A 7 9.45 10.84 22.06
C GLU A 7 9.71 11.07 20.56
N GLY A 8 8.84 11.82 19.87
CA GLY A 8 8.92 12.07 18.44
C GLY A 8 8.43 10.92 17.58
N ILE A 9 7.62 10.01 18.11
CA ILE A 9 7.07 8.85 17.39
C ILE A 9 5.61 9.14 17.00
N VAL A 10 5.20 8.75 15.81
CA VAL A 10 3.83 8.94 15.35
C VAL A 10 2.83 8.14 16.20
N ARG A 11 1.70 8.76 16.53
CA ARG A 11 0.62 8.10 17.30
C ARG A 11 -0.10 7.04 16.47
N VAL A 12 -0.53 5.97 17.13
CA VAL A 12 -1.41 4.97 16.51
C VAL A 12 -2.76 5.63 16.15
N GLY A 13 -3.26 5.30 14.96
CA GLY A 13 -4.48 5.85 14.40
C GLY A 13 -4.32 7.17 13.65
N ALA A 14 -3.11 7.73 13.55
CA ALA A 14 -2.82 8.88 12.69
C ALA A 14 -2.90 8.48 11.21
N GLU A 15 -3.48 9.38 10.40
CA GLU A 15 -3.34 9.32 8.95
C GLU A 15 -2.02 9.96 8.57
N VAL A 16 -1.27 9.27 7.70
CA VAL A 16 0.05 9.70 7.24
C VAL A 16 0.06 9.71 5.72
N ARG A 17 0.66 10.75 5.16
CA ARG A 17 0.85 10.94 3.72
C ARG A 17 2.34 11.02 3.41
N GLU A 18 2.65 11.06 2.12
CA GLU A 18 4.01 11.23 1.64
C GLU A 18 4.73 12.40 2.35
N ASN A 19 6.00 12.16 2.74
CA ASN A 19 6.87 13.08 3.47
C ASN A 19 6.51 13.38 4.94
N ASP A 20 5.40 12.85 5.47
CA ASP A 20 5.08 12.95 6.90
C ASP A 20 6.12 12.21 7.75
N ILE A 21 6.40 12.75 8.93
CA ILE A 21 7.38 12.19 9.87
C ILE A 21 6.73 11.04 10.64
N LEU A 22 7.31 9.85 10.54
CA LEU A 22 6.93 8.68 11.34
C LEU A 22 7.72 8.60 12.65
N VAL A 23 9.02 8.88 12.57
CA VAL A 23 9.93 8.86 13.72
C VAL A 23 10.92 10.00 13.62
N GLY A 24 10.84 10.92 14.58
CA GLY A 24 11.80 11.99 14.78
C GLY A 24 13.18 11.43 15.14
N LYS A 25 14.21 11.75 14.36
CA LYS A 25 15.59 11.37 14.67
C LYS A 25 16.54 12.50 14.34
N ILE A 26 17.27 12.95 15.36
CA ILE A 26 18.37 13.90 15.19
C ILE A 26 19.70 13.16 15.25
N THR A 27 20.62 13.56 14.37
CA THR A 27 21.99 13.06 14.37
C THR A 27 22.92 14.26 14.54
N PRO A 28 23.90 14.25 15.46
CA PRO A 28 24.85 15.35 15.57
C PRO A 28 25.59 15.52 14.25
N LYS A 29 25.76 16.77 13.81
CA LYS A 29 26.68 17.08 12.71
C LYS A 29 28.09 16.77 13.23
N GLY A 30 28.92 16.12 12.42
CA GLY A 30 30.34 15.97 12.77
C GLY A 30 31.00 17.34 12.94
N GLU A 31 32.18 17.38 13.55
CA GLU A 31 33.05 18.57 13.53
C GLU A 31 33.53 18.83 12.09
N THR A 32 32.66 19.38 11.28
CA THR A 32 33.00 19.91 9.95
C THR A 32 33.10 21.42 10.08
N GLU A 33 34.24 21.99 9.67
CA GLU A 33 34.38 23.43 9.50
C GLU A 33 33.23 23.94 8.63
N LEU A 34 32.50 24.93 9.15
CA LEU A 34 31.41 25.56 8.41
C LEU A 34 31.97 26.17 7.13
N THR A 35 31.25 26.03 6.02
CA THR A 35 31.64 26.71 4.79
C THR A 35 31.56 28.23 5.00
N PRO A 36 32.33 29.04 4.24
CA PRO A 36 32.26 30.50 4.34
C PRO A 36 30.84 31.06 4.23
N GLU A 37 29.99 30.44 3.41
CA GLU A 37 28.58 30.81 3.22
C GLU A 37 27.73 30.54 4.48
N GLU A 38 27.89 29.36 5.09
CA GLU A 38 27.19 29.01 6.34
C GLU A 38 27.66 29.88 7.51
N ARG A 39 28.96 30.22 7.55
CA ARG A 39 29.54 31.13 8.54
C ARG A 39 29.02 32.56 8.39
N LEU A 40 28.85 33.04 7.15
CA LEU A 40 28.25 34.34 6.85
C LEU A 40 26.77 34.36 7.26
N LEU A 41 25.99 33.35 6.87
CA LEU A 41 24.59 33.19 7.26
C LEU A 41 24.43 33.20 8.79
N ARG A 42 25.28 32.47 9.51
CA ARG A 42 25.28 32.42 10.99
C ARG A 42 25.56 33.77 11.63
N SER A 43 26.38 34.60 10.98
CA SER A 43 26.74 35.94 11.46
C SER A 43 25.63 36.97 11.22
N ILE A 44 24.87 36.83 10.13
CA ILE A 44 23.78 37.74 9.75
C ILE A 44 22.48 37.42 10.50
N PHE A 45 22.11 36.14 10.58
CA PHE A 45 20.81 35.74 11.12
C PHE A 45 20.79 35.55 12.64
N ALA A 46 21.94 35.61 13.32
CA ALA A 46 22.11 35.29 14.75
C ALA A 46 21.43 33.97 15.18
N GLU A 47 21.06 33.12 14.23
CA GLU A 47 20.49 31.82 14.47
C GLU A 47 21.63 30.96 14.99
N LYS A 48 21.49 30.50 16.24
CA LYS A 48 22.31 29.43 16.79
C LYS A 48 22.13 28.23 15.86
N ALA A 49 23.04 28.06 14.90
CA ALA A 49 23.03 26.90 14.02
C ALA A 49 22.94 25.67 14.92
N ARG A 50 21.85 24.92 14.78
CA ARG A 50 21.67 23.68 15.53
C ARG A 50 22.77 22.73 15.06
N ASP A 51 23.62 22.30 15.98
CA ASP A 51 24.70 21.32 15.72
C ASP A 51 24.17 19.90 15.42
N VAL A 52 22.87 19.79 15.13
CA VAL A 52 22.16 18.55 14.85
C VAL A 52 21.49 18.62 13.49
N LYS A 53 21.56 17.53 12.74
CA LYS A 53 20.88 17.32 11.47
C LYS A 53 19.61 16.51 11.71
N ASP A 54 18.51 16.93 11.08
CA ASP A 54 17.31 16.12 10.99
C ASP A 54 17.55 14.92 10.08
N THR A 55 17.42 13.72 10.64
CA THR A 55 17.55 12.40 9.97
C THR A 55 16.31 11.55 10.24
N SER A 56 15.17 12.21 10.46
CA SER A 56 13.89 11.57 10.77
C SER A 56 13.42 10.62 9.69
N MET A 57 12.77 9.53 10.11
CA MET A 57 12.11 8.62 9.19
C MET A 57 10.79 9.22 8.74
N ARG A 58 10.62 9.32 7.42
CA ARG A 58 9.44 9.87 6.76
C ARG A 58 8.74 8.82 5.90
N VAL A 59 7.46 9.01 5.62
CA VAL A 59 6.74 8.13 4.70
C VAL A 59 7.38 8.19 3.31
N THR A 60 7.66 7.03 2.73
CA THR A 60 8.22 6.90 1.37
C THR A 60 7.23 7.46 0.33
N PRO A 61 7.72 8.10 -0.74
CA PRO A 61 6.87 8.55 -1.83
C PRO A 61 5.94 7.48 -2.38
N GLY A 62 4.70 7.86 -2.68
CA GLY A 62 3.65 6.96 -3.17
C GLY A 62 3.04 6.01 -2.13
N ASN A 63 3.45 6.09 -0.86
CA ASN A 63 2.78 5.39 0.23
C ASN A 63 1.96 6.39 1.07
N GLU A 64 0.79 5.94 1.48
CA GLU A 64 -0.09 6.64 2.41
C GLU A 64 -0.86 5.62 3.21
N GLY A 65 -1.45 6.03 4.33
CA GLY A 65 -2.33 5.15 5.08
C GLY A 65 -2.52 5.57 6.51
N ARG A 66 -2.92 4.63 7.34
CA ARG A 66 -3.17 4.83 8.76
C ARG A 66 -2.20 4.01 9.57
N VAL A 67 -1.61 4.62 10.60
CA VAL A 67 -0.75 3.92 11.54
C VAL A 67 -1.60 2.96 12.37
N ILE A 68 -1.34 1.67 12.28
CA ILE A 68 -2.08 0.62 13.01
C ILE A 68 -1.33 0.14 14.25
N GLY A 69 -0.01 0.32 14.27
CA GLY A 69 0.83 -0.19 15.34
C GLY A 69 2.20 0.47 15.38
N VAL A 70 2.74 0.58 16.58
CA VAL A 70 4.12 1.05 16.82
C VAL A 70 4.75 0.08 17.81
N LYS A 71 5.89 -0.50 17.42
CA LYS A 71 6.68 -1.42 18.25
C LYS A 71 8.02 -0.78 18.54
N VAL A 72 8.30 -0.53 19.82
CA VAL A 72 9.55 0.08 20.28
C VAL A 72 10.38 -0.97 21.03
N PHE A 73 11.53 -1.33 20.45
CA PHE A 73 12.52 -2.20 21.06
C PHE A 73 13.67 -1.36 21.59
N SER A 74 14.05 -1.53 22.85
CA SER A 74 15.22 -0.90 23.46
C SER A 74 16.02 -1.93 24.27
N ARG A 75 17.33 -1.70 24.40
CA ARG A 75 18.20 -2.53 25.25
C ARG A 75 17.77 -2.48 26.72
N ASP A 76 17.29 -1.32 27.17
CA ASP A 76 16.86 -1.11 28.56
C ASP A 76 15.64 -1.96 28.95
N LYS A 77 14.83 -2.37 27.96
CA LYS A 77 13.69 -3.27 28.14
C LYS A 77 14.07 -4.76 28.02
N GLY A 78 15.36 -5.08 27.94
CA GLY A 78 15.87 -6.46 27.83
C GLY A 78 15.77 -7.05 26.41
N HIS A 79 15.51 -6.24 25.39
CA HIS A 79 15.48 -6.73 24.01
C HIS A 79 16.89 -6.89 23.43
N GLN A 80 17.13 -8.02 22.76
CA GLN A 80 18.35 -8.22 21.99
C GLN A 80 18.30 -7.38 20.71
N LEU A 81 19.26 -6.46 20.58
CA LEU A 81 19.42 -5.58 19.43
C LEU A 81 20.82 -5.75 18.83
N GLU A 82 20.93 -5.51 17.52
CA GLU A 82 22.22 -5.53 16.82
C GLU A 82 23.22 -4.53 17.44
N SER A 83 24.51 -4.80 17.24
CA SER A 83 25.58 -3.95 17.76
C SER A 83 25.45 -2.53 17.20
N GLY A 84 25.59 -1.52 18.07
CA GLY A 84 25.43 -0.10 17.69
C GLY A 84 23.98 0.41 17.65
N ILE A 85 22.97 -0.46 17.79
CA ILE A 85 21.55 -0.02 17.86
C ILE A 85 21.12 0.15 19.33
N ILE A 86 20.72 1.37 19.68
CA ILE A 86 20.22 1.73 21.02
C ILE A 86 18.71 1.42 21.14
N LYS A 87 17.92 1.90 20.17
CA LYS A 87 16.47 1.77 20.09
C LYS A 87 16.08 1.47 18.64
N LYS A 88 15.21 0.47 18.42
CA LYS A 88 14.63 0.12 17.12
C LYS A 88 13.13 0.37 17.18
N ILE A 89 12.62 1.19 16.28
CA ILE A 89 11.20 1.57 16.23
C ILE A 89 10.65 1.04 14.90
N ILE A 90 9.60 0.24 14.98
CA ILE A 90 8.87 -0.28 13.81
C ILE A 90 7.49 0.36 13.83
N VAL A 91 7.14 1.04 12.73
CA VAL A 91 5.82 1.65 12.54
C VAL A 91 5.10 0.86 11.46
N GLU A 92 3.92 0.34 11.79
CA GLU A 92 3.07 -0.41 10.89
C GLU A 92 2.00 0.53 10.33
N VAL A 93 1.99 0.71 9.01
CA VAL A 93 1.03 1.54 8.29
C VAL A 93 0.19 0.65 7.39
N ALA A 94 -1.13 0.75 7.50
CA ALA A 94 -2.07 0.03 6.65
C ALA A 94 -2.72 0.98 5.65
N GLN A 95 -2.89 0.51 4.44
CA GLN A 95 -3.60 1.19 3.36
C GLN A 95 -4.68 0.26 2.82
N VAL A 96 -5.89 0.78 2.65
CA VAL A 96 -6.92 0.08 1.87
C VAL A 96 -6.65 0.40 0.40
N ARG A 97 -6.38 -0.63 -0.39
CA ARG A 97 -6.19 -0.49 -1.84
C ARG A 97 -7.43 -1.02 -2.55
N ASN A 98 -8.19 -0.09 -3.12
CA ASN A 98 -9.29 -0.41 -4.00
C ASN A 98 -8.75 -0.78 -5.38
N ILE A 99 -9.52 -1.57 -6.12
CA ILE A 99 -9.20 -1.92 -7.51
C ILE A 99 -9.09 -0.65 -8.34
N SER A 100 -8.05 -0.58 -9.16
CA SER A 100 -7.71 0.57 -9.98
C SER A 100 -7.30 0.17 -11.40
N VAL A 101 -7.38 1.12 -12.34
CA VAL A 101 -6.88 0.93 -13.69
C VAL A 101 -5.38 0.63 -13.62
N GLY A 102 -4.95 -0.43 -14.30
CA GLY A 102 -3.57 -0.94 -14.21
C GLY A 102 -3.40 -2.14 -13.28
N ASP A 103 -4.38 -2.45 -12.42
CA ASP A 103 -4.35 -3.69 -11.64
C ASP A 103 -4.55 -4.91 -12.54
N LYS A 104 -3.90 -6.02 -12.15
CA LYS A 104 -3.91 -7.27 -12.92
C LYS A 104 -4.82 -8.30 -12.26
N LEU A 105 -5.79 -8.80 -13.03
CA LEU A 105 -6.71 -9.86 -12.63
C LEU A 105 -6.44 -11.13 -13.44
N ALA A 106 -6.75 -12.28 -12.83
CA ALA A 106 -6.59 -13.57 -13.48
C ALA A 106 -7.66 -14.57 -13.02
N GLY A 107 -8.16 -15.35 -13.98
CA GLY A 107 -9.01 -16.51 -13.69
C GLY A 107 -8.18 -17.79 -13.52
N ARG A 108 -8.82 -18.83 -12.98
CA ARG A 108 -8.19 -20.14 -12.69
C ARG A 108 -7.78 -20.91 -13.96
N HIS A 109 -8.39 -20.57 -15.11
CA HIS A 109 -8.10 -21.16 -16.41
C HIS A 109 -7.01 -20.42 -17.21
N GLY A 110 -6.22 -19.58 -16.54
CA GLY A 110 -5.05 -18.93 -17.13
C GLY A 110 -5.35 -17.70 -17.99
N ASN A 111 -6.61 -17.25 -18.07
CA ASN A 111 -6.97 -15.94 -18.57
C ASN A 111 -6.40 -14.87 -17.62
N LYS A 112 -5.59 -13.95 -18.15
CA LYS A 112 -4.95 -12.86 -17.40
C LYS A 112 -5.21 -11.56 -18.15
N GLY A 113 -5.53 -10.50 -17.42
CA GLY A 113 -5.80 -9.18 -17.98
C GLY A 113 -5.40 -8.08 -17.02
N VAL A 114 -5.07 -6.92 -17.57
CA VAL A 114 -4.92 -5.68 -16.80
C VAL A 114 -6.20 -4.89 -17.00
N ILE A 115 -6.72 -4.27 -15.93
CA ILE A 115 -7.92 -3.44 -16.01
C ILE A 115 -7.61 -2.23 -16.89
N SER A 116 -8.30 -2.11 -18.03
CA SER A 116 -8.11 -1.02 -18.98
C SER A 116 -8.91 0.22 -18.60
N THR A 117 -10.15 0.02 -18.15
CA THR A 117 -11.12 1.08 -17.84
C THR A 117 -12.07 0.59 -16.76
N ILE A 118 -12.48 1.49 -15.86
CA ILE A 118 -13.58 1.27 -14.91
C ILE A 118 -14.73 2.14 -15.40
N LEU A 119 -15.83 1.51 -15.81
CA LEU A 119 -17.01 2.21 -16.32
C LEU A 119 -18.03 2.46 -15.19
N PRO A 120 -18.79 3.57 -15.25
CA PRO A 120 -19.99 3.73 -14.44
C PRO A 120 -21.01 2.62 -14.70
N GLU A 121 -21.85 2.30 -13.72
CA GLU A 121 -22.84 1.22 -13.80
C GLU A 121 -23.82 1.43 -14.95
N GLU A 122 -24.21 2.68 -15.21
CA GLU A 122 -25.12 3.10 -16.27
C GLU A 122 -24.59 2.85 -17.70
N GLU A 123 -23.28 2.71 -17.87
CA GLU A 123 -22.65 2.43 -19.16
C GLU A 123 -22.39 0.94 -19.39
N MET A 124 -22.58 0.10 -18.36
CA MET A 124 -22.36 -1.33 -18.46
C MET A 124 -23.48 -2.02 -19.24
N PRO A 125 -23.19 -3.14 -19.93
CA PRO A 125 -24.24 -3.98 -20.49
C PRO A 125 -25.15 -4.54 -19.40
N PHE A 126 -26.46 -4.54 -19.67
CA PHE A 126 -27.48 -5.03 -18.75
C PHE A 126 -28.07 -6.36 -19.23
N MET A 127 -28.40 -7.23 -18.29
CA MET A 127 -29.23 -8.41 -18.52
C MET A 127 -30.70 -8.01 -18.74
N PRO A 128 -31.55 -8.90 -19.29
CA PRO A 128 -32.97 -8.62 -19.51
C PRO A 128 -33.75 -8.28 -18.23
N ASP A 129 -33.25 -8.68 -17.06
CA ASP A 129 -33.82 -8.37 -15.75
C ASP A 129 -33.36 -7.00 -15.19
N GLY A 130 -32.52 -6.28 -15.92
CA GLY A 130 -31.98 -4.97 -15.53
C GLY A 130 -30.70 -5.04 -14.70
N THR A 131 -30.14 -6.22 -14.44
CA THR A 131 -28.88 -6.35 -13.69
C THR A 131 -27.68 -6.01 -14.58
N PRO A 132 -26.77 -5.11 -14.16
CA PRO A 132 -25.54 -4.82 -14.91
C PRO A 132 -24.54 -5.98 -14.81
N VAL A 133 -23.68 -6.12 -15.82
CA VAL A 133 -22.54 -7.04 -15.79
C VAL A 133 -21.39 -6.43 -14.97
N ASP A 134 -20.68 -7.23 -14.17
CA ASP A 134 -19.52 -6.75 -13.39
C ASP A 134 -18.23 -6.57 -14.22
N VAL A 135 -17.95 -7.50 -15.15
CA VAL A 135 -16.70 -7.55 -15.91
C VAL A 135 -16.95 -7.98 -17.35
N ILE A 136 -16.35 -7.26 -18.31
CA ILE A 136 -16.40 -7.60 -19.74
C ILE A 136 -15.05 -8.21 -20.16
N LEU A 137 -15.07 -9.46 -20.61
CA LEU A 137 -13.87 -10.17 -21.10
C LEU A 137 -13.90 -10.32 -22.62
N THR A 138 -12.76 -10.10 -23.27
CA THR A 138 -12.65 -10.31 -24.72
C THR A 138 -12.67 -11.80 -25.08
N PRO A 139 -13.51 -12.23 -26.05
CA PRO A 139 -13.58 -13.63 -26.44
C PRO A 139 -12.36 -14.09 -27.25
N LEU A 140 -11.61 -13.16 -27.87
CA LEU A 140 -10.49 -13.48 -28.77
C LEU A 140 -9.37 -14.30 -28.09
N GLY A 141 -9.25 -14.15 -26.76
CA GLY A 141 -8.25 -14.84 -25.97
C GLY A 141 -8.55 -16.31 -25.67
N VAL A 142 -9.76 -16.80 -25.97
CA VAL A 142 -10.19 -18.18 -25.65
C VAL A 142 -9.84 -19.18 -26.76
N PRO A 143 -10.17 -18.94 -28.05
CA PRO A 143 -9.86 -19.89 -29.11
C PRO A 143 -8.36 -20.18 -29.25
N SER A 144 -7.53 -19.14 -29.13
CA SER A 144 -6.07 -19.24 -29.27
C SER A 144 -5.38 -19.99 -28.13
N ARG A 145 -5.98 -20.01 -26.93
CA ARG A 145 -5.39 -20.61 -25.72
C ARG A 145 -5.98 -21.96 -25.35
N MET A 146 -7.02 -22.39 -26.05
CA MET A 146 -7.72 -23.67 -25.83
C MET A 146 -8.20 -23.86 -24.37
N ASN A 147 -8.50 -22.78 -23.65
CA ASN A 147 -8.94 -22.81 -22.25
C ASN A 147 -10.47 -22.71 -22.14
N LEU A 148 -11.16 -23.67 -22.77
CA LEU A 148 -12.62 -23.77 -22.77
C LEU A 148 -13.25 -23.91 -21.38
N GLY A 149 -12.47 -24.36 -20.38
CA GLY A 149 -12.93 -24.50 -19.00
C GLY A 149 -13.55 -23.21 -18.43
N GLN A 150 -13.04 -22.03 -18.79
CA GLN A 150 -13.63 -20.76 -18.33
C GLN A 150 -15.05 -20.52 -18.87
N ILE A 151 -15.35 -21.04 -20.07
CA ILE A 151 -16.67 -20.93 -20.67
C ILE A 151 -17.62 -21.89 -19.97
N LEU A 152 -17.17 -23.12 -19.67
CA LEU A 152 -17.95 -24.09 -18.91
C LEU A 152 -18.23 -23.58 -17.48
N GLU A 153 -17.22 -22.99 -16.83
CA GLU A 153 -17.34 -22.35 -15.51
C GLU A 153 -18.39 -21.23 -15.52
N MET A 154 -18.36 -20.36 -16.55
CA MET A 154 -19.35 -19.28 -16.71
C MET A 154 -20.77 -19.83 -16.85
N HIS A 155 -21.00 -20.80 -17.74
CA HIS A 155 -22.35 -21.36 -17.96
C HIS A 155 -22.89 -22.06 -16.72
N LEU A 156 -22.07 -22.87 -16.06
CA LEU A 156 -22.46 -23.53 -14.81
C LEU A 156 -22.73 -22.51 -13.69
N GLY A 157 -21.91 -21.46 -13.60
CA GLY A 157 -22.09 -20.37 -12.65
C GLY A 157 -23.42 -19.63 -12.85
N MET A 158 -23.78 -19.32 -14.10
CA MET A 158 -25.07 -18.69 -14.42
C MET A 158 -26.26 -19.56 -14.00
N ALA A 159 -26.21 -20.87 -14.29
CA ALA A 159 -27.25 -21.81 -13.90
C ALA A 159 -27.34 -21.95 -12.36
N ALA A 160 -26.20 -22.09 -11.68
CA ALA A 160 -26.13 -22.24 -10.24
C ALA A 160 -26.59 -20.98 -9.49
N ASN A 161 -26.24 -19.79 -9.99
CA ASN A 161 -26.71 -18.51 -9.44
C ASN A 161 -28.24 -18.37 -9.57
N SER A 162 -28.80 -18.74 -10.73
CA SER A 162 -30.26 -18.70 -10.96
C SER A 162 -31.03 -19.67 -10.05
N LEU A 163 -30.39 -20.77 -9.66
CA LEU A 163 -30.98 -21.82 -8.81
C LEU A 163 -30.57 -21.69 -7.32
N GLY A 164 -29.76 -20.68 -6.97
CA GLY A 164 -29.38 -20.37 -5.59
C GLY A 164 -28.48 -21.41 -4.91
N TYR A 165 -27.64 -22.13 -5.66
CA TYR A 165 -26.70 -23.09 -5.08
C TYR A 165 -25.27 -22.88 -5.57
N GLN A 166 -24.31 -23.47 -4.87
CA GLN A 166 -22.92 -23.51 -5.30
C GLN A 166 -22.61 -24.88 -5.91
N ALA A 167 -22.26 -24.90 -7.20
CA ALA A 167 -21.85 -26.13 -7.87
C ALA A 167 -20.42 -26.54 -7.48
N ILE A 168 -20.20 -27.82 -7.20
CA ILE A 168 -18.88 -28.40 -6.96
C ILE A 168 -18.61 -29.43 -8.06
N THR A 169 -17.63 -29.15 -8.92
CA THR A 169 -17.23 -30.02 -10.03
C THR A 169 -15.90 -30.70 -9.72
N PRO A 170 -15.86 -32.05 -9.58
CA PRO A 170 -14.61 -32.79 -9.52
C PRO A 170 -13.77 -32.59 -10.79
N LEU A 171 -12.45 -32.70 -10.69
CA LEU A 171 -11.52 -32.38 -11.78
C LEU A 171 -11.76 -33.17 -13.09
N PHE A 172 -12.12 -34.45 -13.00
CA PHE A 172 -12.29 -35.35 -14.15
C PHE A 172 -13.60 -36.16 -14.11
N GLY A 173 -14.54 -35.78 -13.25
CA GLY A 173 -15.79 -36.55 -13.03
C GLY A 173 -17.03 -35.67 -12.83
N GLY A 174 -16.95 -34.41 -13.26
CA GLY A 174 -18.06 -33.46 -13.26
C GLY A 174 -18.77 -33.39 -14.61
#